data_AF-V5RJJ0-F1
#
_entry.id   AF-V5RJJ0-F1
#
_cell.length_a   1.000
_cell.length_b   1.000
_cell.length_c   1.000
_cell.angle_alpha   90.00
_cell.angle_beta   90.00
_cell.angle_gamma   90.00
#
_symmetry.space_group_name_H-M   'P 1'
#
loop_
_entity.id
_entity.type
_entity.pdbx_description
1 polymer ?
#
loop_
_entity_poly.entity_id
_entity_poly.type
_entity_poly.pdbx_seq_one_letter_code
_entity_poly.pdbx_strand_id
1 'polypeptide(L)'
;MTSLSIWFPIVLTIPIIFMFYTSGTIILELLKFKIKNSFSAIAAGFFTYFTFISVLTFPLQLISVLPYIFFIYFIWALTILFIAFCFVFSKYWLSTNVFSLNTIIYMGIVALIVGINFFGIQFVNNVSFARHKNTLSILNWLKDNPVSFFNNATLFNFLGFKPFQGWYTFQLSLIILGNIETYQYQDFIKPFCFIIDAFLFSSIFITMFEALKKKTKSINTCALFAISLIIFSISKLLIAYFDASFWGGESIFIYLVFYSIMLLLKYTTSEYRERNNTFFNGMVLGGYICFSWDSSYQVLFLLYGFIFVIQKTYSRNFTKDLLKLSIFSLIDIFFFNIVLGYYIQSLLFGILTVFLILTAFWMSRNYSVVSKFEIFIDQKTNFTILLLPISFMLISIAITLGMEQPFVSTNDNYLNFLYVWTSIFKNKNVNFWTTFILAMVILALSFFWIFIRKKIRTTGLTGIIDLILISYLTFYNPIVVKFINFIYPDMTKTNGVVMIVMGIVLLNVVVYWLFDFIKRRKVSTNEPVIIKKYTWLSL
;
A
#
# COMPACT_ATOMS: atom_id res chain seq x y z
N MET A 1 -42.41 2.66 2.22
CA MET A 1 -40.94 2.61 1.99
C MET A 1 -40.29 3.57 2.98
N THR A 2 -39.67 3.05 4.03
CA THR A 2 -38.95 3.87 5.01
C THR A 2 -37.50 3.99 4.57
N SER A 3 -37.09 5.20 4.18
CA SER A 3 -35.67 5.50 3.99
C SER A 3 -34.95 5.30 5.32
N LEU A 4 -33.83 4.57 5.30
CA LEU A 4 -32.98 4.45 6.47
C LEU A 4 -32.44 5.85 6.78
N SER A 5 -32.58 6.31 8.03
CA SER A 5 -32.10 7.62 8.44
C SER A 5 -30.58 7.72 8.24
N ILE A 6 -30.12 8.78 7.58
CA ILE A 6 -28.68 9.04 7.34
C ILE A 6 -27.87 9.15 8.64
N TRP A 7 -28.55 9.42 9.76
CA TRP A 7 -27.95 9.45 11.08
C TRP A 7 -27.43 8.09 11.53
N PHE A 8 -28.06 6.99 11.11
CA PHE A 8 -27.66 5.65 11.52
C PHE A 8 -26.22 5.28 11.08
N PRO A 9 -25.84 5.38 9.78
CA PRO A 9 -24.45 5.12 9.38
C PRO A 9 -23.46 6.11 10.02
N ILE A 10 -23.86 7.38 10.26
CA ILE A 10 -22.99 8.37 10.91
C ILE A 10 -22.66 7.95 12.34
N VAL A 11 -23.68 7.62 13.14
CA VAL A 11 -23.53 7.21 14.54
C VAL A 11 -22.67 5.95 14.65
N LEU A 12 -22.84 5.00 13.73
CA LEU A 12 -22.06 3.76 13.71
C LEU A 12 -20.59 4.00 13.32
N THR A 13 -20.30 5.03 12.52
CA THR A 13 -18.93 5.34 12.10
C THR A 13 -18.07 5.91 13.24
N ILE A 14 -18.67 6.67 14.16
CA ILE A 14 -17.99 7.29 15.31
C ILE A 14 -17.20 6.27 16.17
N PRO A 15 -17.81 5.19 16.71
CA PRO A 15 -17.09 4.22 17.52
C PRO A 15 -16.00 3.48 16.73
N ILE A 16 -16.18 3.29 15.42
CA ILE A 16 -15.18 2.65 14.55
C ILE A 16 -13.97 3.56 14.32
N ILE A 17 -14.18 4.86 14.06
CA ILE A 17 -13.08 5.83 13.96
C ILE A 17 -12.34 5.92 15.31
N PHE A 18 -13.07 5.95 16.41
CA PHE A 18 -12.50 5.93 17.75
C PHE A 18 -11.63 4.71 17.99
N MET A 19 -12.10 3.52 17.58
CA MET A 19 -11.34 2.28 17.63
C MET A 19 -10.05 2.36 16.80
N PHE A 20 -10.09 2.88 15.57
CA PHE A 20 -8.89 3.05 14.75
C PHE A 20 -7.90 4.06 15.36
N TYR A 21 -8.39 5.16 15.90
CA TYR A 21 -7.55 6.15 16.55
C TYR A 21 -6.82 5.58 17.78
N THR A 22 -7.56 4.98 18.70
CA THR A 22 -7.04 4.41 19.96
C THR A 22 -6.10 3.23 19.72
N SER A 23 -6.51 2.26 18.92
CA SER A 23 -5.64 1.12 18.57
C SER A 23 -4.35 1.58 17.91
N GLY A 24 -4.44 2.54 16.98
CA GLY A 24 -3.28 3.16 16.37
C GLY A 24 -2.35 3.79 17.39
N THR A 25 -2.87 4.57 18.33
CA THR A 25 -2.03 5.19 19.38
C THR A 25 -1.32 4.14 20.23
N ILE A 26 -2.02 3.09 20.64
CA ILE A 26 -1.48 1.98 21.42
C ILE A 26 -0.35 1.29 20.65
N ILE A 27 -0.58 0.91 19.40
CA ILE A 27 0.42 0.22 18.57
C ILE A 27 1.66 1.08 18.37
N LEU A 28 1.47 2.36 18.08
CA LEU A 28 2.58 3.24 17.80
C LEU A 28 3.43 3.50 19.06
N GLU A 29 2.80 3.52 20.23
CA GLU A 29 3.47 3.65 21.51
C GLU A 29 4.18 2.36 21.94
N LEU A 30 3.53 1.19 21.80
CA LEU A 30 4.15 -0.12 22.03
C LEU A 30 5.40 -0.31 21.17
N LEU A 31 5.35 0.17 19.92
CA LEU A 31 6.47 0.10 18.99
C LEU A 31 7.49 1.24 19.18
N LYS A 32 7.21 2.19 20.10
CA LYS A 32 8.03 3.35 20.45
C LYS A 32 8.32 4.28 19.27
N PHE A 33 7.33 4.49 18.40
CA PHE A 33 7.46 5.45 17.31
C PHE A 33 7.39 6.89 17.81
N LYS A 34 8.28 7.75 17.30
CA LYS A 34 8.21 9.18 17.58
C LYS A 34 7.14 9.80 16.68
N ILE A 35 5.93 9.96 17.22
CA ILE A 35 4.82 10.63 16.55
C ILE A 35 4.59 11.98 17.19
N LYS A 36 4.37 13.00 16.35
CA LYS A 36 4.05 14.35 16.83
C LYS A 36 2.56 14.66 16.72
N ASN A 37 1.87 14.09 15.73
CA ASN A 37 0.44 14.27 15.55
C ASN A 37 -0.32 12.96 15.75
N SER A 38 -1.18 12.94 16.77
CA SER A 38 -2.01 11.79 17.12
C SER A 38 -2.94 11.34 15.99
N PHE A 39 -3.35 12.23 15.07
CA PHE A 39 -4.25 11.87 13.97
C PHE A 39 -3.57 11.02 12.88
N SER A 40 -2.24 10.94 12.86
CA SER A 40 -1.52 9.93 12.05
C SER A 40 -1.78 8.50 12.52
N ALA A 41 -2.26 8.33 13.75
CA ALA A 41 -2.53 7.02 14.33
C ALA A 41 -3.76 6.33 13.73
N ILE A 42 -4.72 7.08 13.17
CA ILE A 42 -5.94 6.49 12.59
C ILE A 42 -5.59 5.53 11.45
N ALA A 43 -4.69 5.91 10.54
CA ALA A 43 -4.22 5.02 9.47
C ALA A 43 -3.48 3.79 10.03
N ALA A 44 -2.64 3.98 11.05
CA ALA A 44 -1.94 2.89 11.71
C ALA A 44 -2.93 1.88 12.31
N GLY A 45 -3.91 2.35 13.09
CA GLY A 45 -4.90 1.48 13.72
C GLY A 45 -5.83 0.82 12.70
N PHE A 46 -6.26 1.54 11.67
CA PHE A 46 -7.05 0.99 10.57
C PHE A 46 -6.34 -0.20 9.90
N PHE A 47 -5.12 -0.01 9.40
CA PHE A 47 -4.42 -1.08 8.68
C PHE A 47 -4.05 -2.23 9.62
N THR A 48 -3.63 -1.93 10.85
CA THR A 48 -3.26 -2.98 11.80
C THR A 48 -4.48 -3.81 12.22
N TYR A 49 -5.64 -3.18 12.41
CA TYR A 49 -6.89 -3.86 12.70
C TYR A 49 -7.24 -4.86 11.60
N PHE A 50 -7.21 -4.45 10.34
CA PHE A 50 -7.48 -5.37 9.23
C PHE A 50 -6.40 -6.45 9.08
N THR A 51 -5.12 -6.15 9.33
CA THR A 51 -4.09 -7.21 9.39
C THR A 51 -4.42 -8.23 10.49
N PHE A 52 -4.80 -7.80 11.68
CA PHE A 52 -5.17 -8.71 12.77
C PHE A 52 -6.41 -9.53 12.45
N ILE A 53 -7.45 -8.93 11.85
CA ILE A 53 -8.59 -9.68 11.33
C ILE A 53 -8.11 -10.75 10.38
N SER A 54 -7.24 -10.40 9.44
CA SER A 54 -6.73 -11.33 8.45
C SER A 54 -6.05 -12.53 9.12
N VAL A 55 -5.10 -12.27 10.02
CA VAL A 55 -4.36 -13.32 10.74
C VAL A 55 -5.30 -14.21 11.58
N LEU A 56 -6.30 -13.63 12.24
CA LEU A 56 -7.22 -14.37 13.11
C LEU A 56 -8.30 -15.14 12.34
N THR A 57 -8.72 -14.63 11.20
CA THR A 57 -9.72 -15.29 10.33
C THR A 57 -9.08 -16.35 9.45
N PHE A 58 -7.79 -16.23 9.16
CA PHE A 58 -7.08 -17.11 8.23
C PHE A 58 -7.21 -18.61 8.56
N PRO A 59 -7.04 -19.09 9.81
CA PRO A 59 -7.23 -20.51 10.13
C PRO A 59 -8.67 -21.00 9.89
N LEU A 60 -9.66 -20.12 10.11
CA LEU A 60 -11.06 -20.46 9.86
C LEU A 60 -11.33 -20.64 8.37
N GLN A 61 -10.62 -19.90 7.51
CA GLN A 61 -10.78 -19.95 6.06
C GLN A 61 -10.28 -21.28 5.47
N LEU A 62 -9.43 -22.03 6.20
CA LEU A 62 -8.97 -23.36 5.80
C LEU A 62 -10.00 -24.47 6.09
N ILE A 63 -11.02 -24.20 6.89
CA ILE A 63 -12.08 -25.15 7.20
C ILE A 63 -13.13 -25.09 6.10
N SER A 64 -13.01 -25.96 5.10
CA SER A 64 -13.81 -25.94 3.87
C SER A 64 -15.32 -26.03 4.06
N VAL A 65 -15.77 -26.61 5.17
CA VAL A 65 -17.19 -26.85 5.48
C VAL A 65 -17.79 -25.71 6.32
N LEU A 66 -16.99 -24.74 6.78
CA LEU A 66 -17.47 -23.69 7.67
C LEU A 66 -18.43 -22.74 6.91
N PRO A 67 -19.69 -22.59 7.36
CA PRO A 67 -20.62 -21.67 6.70
C PRO A 67 -20.14 -20.21 6.75
N TYR A 68 -20.44 -19.42 5.71
CA TYR A 68 -19.96 -18.04 5.61
C TYR A 68 -20.38 -17.16 6.79
N ILE A 69 -21.57 -17.43 7.35
CA ILE A 69 -22.11 -16.73 8.51
C ILE A 69 -21.20 -16.78 9.74
N PHE A 70 -20.44 -17.87 9.93
CA PHE A 70 -19.49 -17.96 11.05
C PHE A 70 -18.37 -16.92 10.90
N PHE A 71 -17.87 -16.70 9.69
CA PHE A 71 -16.85 -15.66 9.43
C PHE A 71 -17.38 -14.27 9.75
N ILE A 72 -18.64 -13.99 9.36
CA ILE A 72 -19.27 -12.70 9.62
C ILE A 72 -19.40 -12.44 11.12
N TYR A 73 -19.94 -13.41 11.88
CA TYR A 73 -20.08 -13.26 13.33
C TYR A 73 -18.74 -13.24 14.04
N PHE A 74 -17.74 -13.99 13.56
CA PHE A 74 -16.41 -13.98 14.14
C PHE A 74 -15.71 -12.63 14.00
N ILE A 75 -15.72 -12.03 12.80
CA ILE A 75 -15.18 -10.68 12.59
C ILE A 75 -15.92 -9.67 13.47
N TRP A 76 -17.24 -9.80 13.59
CA TRP A 76 -18.01 -8.92 14.45
C TRP A 76 -17.64 -9.05 15.93
N ALA A 77 -17.54 -10.28 16.44
CA ALA A 77 -17.13 -10.55 17.81
C ALA A 77 -15.74 -9.95 18.10
N LEU A 78 -14.80 -10.11 17.16
CA LEU A 78 -13.49 -9.46 17.23
C LEU A 78 -13.61 -7.93 17.24
N THR A 79 -14.48 -7.36 16.40
CA THR A 79 -14.74 -5.91 16.35
C THR A 79 -15.22 -5.41 17.72
N ILE A 80 -16.21 -6.06 18.33
CA ILE A 80 -16.75 -5.68 19.65
C ILE A 80 -15.65 -5.79 20.71
N LEU A 81 -14.93 -6.91 20.75
CA LEU A 81 -13.86 -7.13 21.72
C LEU A 81 -12.79 -6.03 21.59
N PHE A 82 -12.43 -5.68 20.35
CA PHE A 82 -11.45 -4.64 20.08
C PHE A 82 -11.94 -3.24 20.48
N ILE A 83 -13.20 -2.91 20.21
CA ILE A 83 -13.84 -1.66 20.68
C ILE A 83 -13.85 -1.61 22.21
N ALA A 84 -14.27 -2.68 22.88
CA ALA A 84 -14.32 -2.75 24.34
C ALA A 84 -12.92 -2.58 24.95
N PHE A 85 -11.91 -3.25 24.39
CA PHE A 85 -10.51 -3.06 24.75
C PHE A 85 -10.08 -1.59 24.60
N CYS A 86 -10.38 -0.97 23.45
CA CYS A 86 -10.07 0.43 23.21
C CYS A 86 -10.73 1.38 24.23
N PHE A 87 -11.97 1.11 24.65
CA PHE A 87 -12.65 1.88 25.70
C PHE A 87 -11.99 1.74 27.06
N VAL A 88 -11.66 0.52 27.48
CA VAL A 88 -11.00 0.26 28.78
C VAL A 88 -9.64 0.93 28.86
N PHE A 89 -8.86 0.90 27.78
CA PHE A 89 -7.51 1.45 27.76
C PHE A 89 -7.45 2.92 27.35
N SER A 90 -8.56 3.54 26.96
CA SER A 90 -8.64 4.93 26.52
C SER A 90 -7.98 5.92 27.50
N LYS A 91 -8.18 5.72 28.81
CA LYS A 91 -7.63 6.56 29.89
C LYS A 91 -6.10 6.59 29.93
N TYR A 92 -5.45 5.53 29.48
CA TYR A 92 -3.98 5.40 29.57
C TYR A 92 -3.26 6.02 28.37
N TRP A 93 -3.92 6.13 27.22
CA TRP A 93 -3.25 6.42 25.93
C TRP A 93 -3.82 7.64 25.19
N LEU A 94 -5.02 8.10 25.55
CA LEU A 94 -5.58 9.33 24.96
C LEU A 94 -5.12 10.55 25.76
N SER A 95 -4.31 11.41 25.14
CA SER A 95 -4.12 12.76 25.67
C SER A 95 -5.45 13.50 25.60
N THR A 96 -5.94 14.01 26.73
CA THR A 96 -7.25 14.64 26.92
C THR A 96 -7.47 15.96 26.15
N ASN A 97 -6.50 16.42 25.35
CA ASN A 97 -6.63 17.65 24.56
C ASN A 97 -7.37 17.40 23.23
N VAL A 98 -8.65 17.04 23.32
CA VAL A 98 -9.55 16.86 22.16
C VAL A 98 -9.66 18.15 21.33
N PHE A 99 -9.56 19.33 21.94
CA PHE A 99 -9.63 20.65 21.30
C PHE A 99 -8.26 21.28 21.02
N SER A 100 -7.30 20.49 20.54
CA SER A 100 -6.01 21.02 20.10
C SER A 100 -6.08 21.66 18.71
N LEU A 101 -5.17 22.58 18.40
CA LEU A 101 -5.01 23.14 17.04
C LEU A 101 -4.86 22.02 15.98
N ASN A 102 -4.20 20.92 16.34
CA ASN A 102 -4.03 19.75 15.45
C ASN A 102 -5.38 19.11 15.10
N THR A 103 -6.35 19.10 16.03
CA THR A 103 -7.71 18.60 15.78
C THR A 103 -8.43 19.47 14.77
N ILE A 104 -8.35 20.79 14.93
CA ILE A 104 -9.00 21.74 14.00
C ILE A 104 -8.40 21.60 12.60
N ILE A 105 -7.07 21.54 12.50
CA ILE A 105 -6.37 21.33 11.23
C ILE A 105 -6.79 20.00 10.59
N TYR A 106 -6.84 18.92 11.36
CA TYR A 106 -7.25 17.61 10.85
C TYR A 106 -8.70 17.61 10.36
N MET A 107 -9.64 18.15 11.14
CA MET A 107 -11.04 18.24 10.74
C MET A 107 -11.23 19.12 9.50
N GLY A 108 -10.44 20.18 9.33
CA GLY A 108 -10.41 20.97 8.11
C GLY A 108 -9.96 20.17 6.88
N ILE A 109 -8.93 19.33 7.02
CA ILE A 109 -8.49 18.41 5.95
C ILE A 109 -9.58 17.39 5.62
N VAL A 110 -10.23 16.81 6.64
CA VAL A 110 -11.33 15.85 6.46
C VAL A 110 -12.49 16.51 5.70
N ALA A 111 -12.90 17.71 6.08
CA ALA A 111 -13.97 18.45 5.41
C ALA A 111 -13.63 18.73 3.93
N LEU A 112 -12.38 19.09 3.64
CA LEU A 112 -11.90 19.30 2.27
C LEU A 112 -11.97 17.99 1.47
N ILE A 113 -11.47 16.88 2.01
CA ILE A 113 -11.51 15.57 1.33
C ILE A 113 -12.95 15.08 1.13
N VAL A 114 -13.84 15.32 2.09
CA VAL A 114 -15.29 15.09 1.92
C VAL A 114 -15.83 15.87 0.71
N GLY A 115 -15.50 17.16 0.59
CA GLY A 115 -15.89 17.97 -0.57
C GLY A 115 -15.35 17.42 -1.89
N ILE A 116 -14.09 16.96 -1.90
CA ILE A 116 -13.47 16.34 -3.08
C ILE A 116 -14.13 15.00 -3.43
N ASN A 117 -14.43 14.17 -2.44
CA ASN A 117 -15.09 12.90 -2.66
C ASN A 117 -16.47 13.13 -3.27
N PHE A 118 -17.22 14.09 -2.75
CA PHE A 118 -18.51 14.47 -3.31
C PHE A 118 -18.37 14.92 -4.77
N PHE A 119 -17.41 15.80 -5.07
CA PHE A 119 -17.13 16.24 -6.44
C PHE A 119 -16.73 15.06 -7.36
N GLY A 120 -15.83 14.20 -6.90
CA GLY A 120 -15.38 13.03 -7.65
C GLY A 120 -16.51 12.07 -8.00
N ILE A 121 -17.47 11.86 -7.09
CA ILE A 121 -18.63 11.00 -7.34
C ILE A 121 -19.58 11.61 -8.37
N GLN A 122 -19.84 12.91 -8.29
CA GLN A 122 -20.84 13.56 -9.15
C GLN A 122 -20.32 13.83 -10.56
N PHE A 123 -19.01 14.10 -10.72
CA PHE A 123 -18.46 14.63 -11.96
C PHE A 123 -17.35 13.80 -12.60
N VAL A 124 -16.75 12.83 -11.88
CA VAL A 124 -15.57 12.08 -12.36
C VAL A 124 -15.83 10.58 -12.45
N ASN A 125 -16.42 9.99 -11.40
CA ASN A 125 -16.55 8.55 -11.27
C ASN A 125 -17.86 8.05 -11.91
N ASN A 126 -17.74 7.15 -12.89
CA ASN A 126 -18.89 6.54 -13.58
C ASN A 126 -19.37 5.22 -12.94
N VAL A 127 -18.72 4.78 -11.85
CA VAL A 127 -18.99 3.47 -11.26
C VAL A 127 -20.32 3.46 -10.50
N SER A 128 -21.27 2.71 -11.04
CA SER A 128 -22.53 2.42 -10.36
C SER A 128 -22.33 1.52 -9.14
N PHE A 129 -22.99 1.86 -8.03
CA PHE A 129 -23.03 1.03 -6.82
C PHE A 129 -23.75 -0.31 -7.03
N ALA A 130 -24.50 -0.47 -8.13
CA ALA A 130 -25.26 -1.68 -8.42
C ALA A 130 -24.39 -2.96 -8.40
N ARG A 131 -23.17 -2.91 -8.94
CA ARG A 131 -22.26 -4.08 -8.95
C ARG A 131 -21.78 -4.44 -7.54
N HIS A 132 -21.49 -3.43 -6.70
CA HIS A 132 -21.11 -3.63 -5.30
C HIS A 132 -22.29 -4.18 -4.50
N LYS A 133 -23.48 -3.60 -4.68
CA LYS A 133 -24.73 -4.10 -4.09
C LYS A 133 -24.97 -5.56 -4.45
N ASN A 134 -24.86 -5.94 -5.73
CA ASN A 134 -25.04 -7.33 -6.15
C ASN A 134 -24.02 -8.27 -5.49
N THR A 135 -22.76 -7.85 -5.38
CA THR A 135 -21.72 -8.61 -4.68
C THR A 135 -22.12 -8.84 -3.22
N LEU A 136 -22.49 -7.78 -2.49
CA LEU A 136 -22.93 -7.87 -1.10
C LEU A 136 -24.20 -8.71 -0.92
N SER A 137 -25.15 -8.61 -1.85
CA SER A 137 -26.39 -9.41 -1.82
C SER A 137 -26.10 -10.90 -1.96
N ILE A 138 -25.22 -11.28 -2.91
CA ILE A 138 -24.84 -12.68 -3.10
C ILE A 138 -24.08 -13.20 -1.87
N LEU A 139 -23.15 -12.41 -1.32
CA LEU A 139 -22.42 -12.78 -0.10
C LEU A 139 -23.35 -12.89 1.11
N ASN A 140 -24.38 -12.04 1.22
CA ASN A 140 -25.38 -12.17 2.26
C ASN A 140 -26.24 -13.42 2.07
N TRP A 141 -26.55 -13.81 0.83
CA TRP A 141 -27.27 -15.06 0.55
C TRP A 141 -26.48 -16.32 0.96
N LEU A 142 -25.13 -16.28 0.87
CA LEU A 142 -24.24 -17.35 1.36
C LEU A 142 -24.30 -17.55 2.88
N LYS A 143 -24.89 -16.61 3.62
CA LYS A 143 -25.19 -16.76 5.05
C LYS A 143 -26.04 -18.00 5.32
N ASP A 144 -27.10 -18.17 4.53
CA ASP A 144 -28.13 -19.20 4.73
C ASP A 144 -27.92 -20.42 3.83
N ASN A 145 -26.97 -20.35 2.90
CA ASN A 145 -26.67 -21.39 1.92
C ASN A 145 -25.17 -21.76 2.00
N PRO A 146 -24.79 -22.71 2.86
CA PRO A 146 -23.39 -23.09 3.02
C PRO A 146 -22.87 -23.72 1.73
N VAL A 147 -21.95 -23.04 1.07
CA VAL A 147 -21.21 -23.56 -0.09
C VAL A 147 -19.77 -23.75 0.36
N SER A 148 -19.21 -24.94 0.14
CA SER A 148 -17.79 -25.19 0.42
C SER A 148 -16.94 -24.26 -0.42
N PHE A 149 -16.06 -23.50 0.24
CA PHE A 149 -15.19 -22.54 -0.44
C PHE A 149 -14.10 -23.19 -1.31
N PHE A 150 -13.94 -24.51 -1.22
CA PHE A 150 -12.95 -25.30 -1.95
C PHE A 150 -13.57 -26.26 -2.98
N ASN A 151 -14.89 -26.35 -3.04
CA ASN A 151 -15.56 -27.03 -4.14
C ASN A 151 -15.75 -26.02 -5.27
N ASN A 152 -15.43 -26.41 -6.50
CA ASN A 152 -15.63 -25.66 -7.75
C ASN A 152 -17.12 -25.35 -8.03
N ALA A 153 -17.81 -24.72 -7.10
CA ALA A 153 -19.15 -24.21 -7.27
C ALA A 153 -19.08 -22.97 -8.16
N THR A 154 -19.97 -22.90 -9.14
CA THR A 154 -20.09 -21.82 -10.14
C THR A 154 -20.12 -20.40 -9.57
N LEU A 155 -20.47 -20.24 -8.28
CA LEU A 155 -20.45 -18.98 -7.54
C LEU A 155 -19.05 -18.36 -7.39
N PHE A 156 -17.99 -19.19 -7.33
CA PHE A 156 -16.61 -18.70 -7.24
C PHE A 156 -16.14 -17.99 -8.50
N ASN A 157 -16.58 -18.47 -9.67
CA ASN A 157 -16.25 -17.83 -10.95
C ASN A 157 -16.80 -16.40 -11.05
N PHE A 158 -17.85 -16.07 -10.28
CA PHE A 158 -18.45 -14.72 -10.27
C PHE A 158 -17.93 -13.81 -9.16
N LEU A 159 -17.64 -14.35 -7.96
CA LEU A 159 -17.23 -13.55 -6.80
C LEU A 159 -15.71 -13.46 -6.60
N GLY A 160 -14.93 -14.36 -7.20
CA GLY A 160 -13.48 -14.45 -6.97
C GLY A 160 -13.16 -14.61 -5.48
N PHE A 161 -12.17 -13.86 -4.98
CA PHE A 161 -11.73 -13.89 -3.58
C PHE A 161 -12.48 -12.96 -2.64
N LYS A 162 -13.51 -12.26 -3.10
CA LYS A 162 -14.28 -11.33 -2.27
C LYS A 162 -14.87 -11.96 -0.98
N PRO A 163 -15.28 -13.25 -0.96
CA PRO A 163 -15.70 -13.88 0.30
C PRO A 163 -14.60 -13.92 1.36
N PHE A 164 -13.33 -14.06 0.96
CA PHE A 164 -12.17 -14.14 1.85
C PHE A 164 -11.61 -12.77 2.27
N GLN A 165 -12.08 -11.69 1.63
CA GLN A 165 -11.63 -10.34 1.91
C GLN A 165 -12.34 -9.76 3.13
N GLY A 166 -11.57 -9.55 4.20
CA GLY A 166 -12.07 -9.02 5.47
C GLY A 166 -12.85 -7.71 5.36
N TRP A 167 -12.58 -6.86 4.36
CA TRP A 167 -13.34 -5.63 4.11
C TRP A 167 -14.81 -5.90 3.73
N TYR A 168 -15.07 -6.85 2.83
CA TYR A 168 -16.44 -7.20 2.42
C TYR A 168 -17.19 -7.88 3.57
N THR A 169 -16.53 -8.80 4.28
CA THR A 169 -17.12 -9.47 5.44
C THR A 169 -17.41 -8.49 6.58
N PHE A 170 -16.55 -7.48 6.77
CA PHE A 170 -16.79 -6.40 7.72
C PHE A 170 -18.03 -5.57 7.33
N GLN A 171 -18.17 -5.16 6.06
CA GLN A 171 -19.38 -4.48 5.58
C GLN A 171 -20.66 -5.32 5.80
N LEU A 172 -20.59 -6.63 5.55
CA LEU A 172 -21.71 -7.54 5.77
C LEU A 172 -22.07 -7.70 7.24
N SER A 173 -21.07 -7.71 8.13
CA SER A 173 -21.33 -7.74 9.57
C SER A 173 -22.21 -6.56 9.99
N LEU A 174 -21.88 -5.35 9.52
CA LEU A 174 -22.64 -4.14 9.81
C LEU A 174 -24.06 -4.18 9.23
N ILE A 175 -24.22 -4.70 8.01
CA ILE A 175 -25.52 -4.86 7.36
C ILE A 175 -26.42 -5.80 8.16
N ILE A 176 -25.91 -6.97 8.55
CA ILE A 176 -26.70 -8.00 9.25
C ILE A 176 -27.14 -7.51 10.63
N LEU A 177 -26.28 -6.76 11.31
CA LEU A 177 -26.56 -6.24 12.65
C LEU A 177 -27.49 -5.04 12.65
N GLY A 178 -27.35 -4.16 11.66
CA GLY A 178 -28.30 -3.08 11.44
C GLY A 178 -29.65 -3.58 10.91
N ASN A 179 -29.81 -4.90 10.71
CA ASN A 179 -30.96 -5.53 10.07
C ASN A 179 -31.36 -4.81 8.78
N ILE A 180 -30.36 -4.46 7.98
CA ILE A 180 -30.52 -3.61 6.81
C ILE A 180 -30.98 -4.48 5.64
N GLU A 181 -32.08 -4.09 5.01
CA GLU A 181 -32.62 -4.83 3.87
C GLU A 181 -31.80 -4.55 2.61
N THR A 182 -31.74 -5.51 1.68
CA THR A 182 -30.90 -5.45 0.47
C THR A 182 -31.12 -4.20 -0.36
N TYR A 183 -32.34 -3.66 -0.43
CA TYR A 183 -32.60 -2.44 -1.17
C TYR A 183 -32.03 -1.17 -0.50
N GLN A 184 -31.82 -1.19 0.83
CA GLN A 184 -31.28 -0.09 1.62
C GLN A 184 -29.74 -0.10 1.74
N TYR A 185 -29.05 -1.12 1.19
CA TYR A 185 -27.58 -1.23 1.28
C TYR A 185 -26.86 0.03 0.81
N GLN A 186 -27.39 0.67 -0.25
CA GLN A 186 -26.80 1.88 -0.78
C GLN A 186 -26.86 3.04 0.22
N ASP A 187 -27.98 3.20 0.92
CA ASP A 187 -28.24 4.30 1.85
C ASP A 187 -27.41 4.17 3.13
N PHE A 188 -26.96 2.96 3.45
CA PHE A 188 -26.07 2.71 4.58
C PHE A 188 -24.59 2.69 4.21
N ILE A 189 -24.20 1.85 3.23
CA ILE A 189 -22.79 1.60 2.91
C ILE A 189 -22.11 2.81 2.29
N LYS A 190 -22.81 3.59 1.43
CA LYS A 190 -22.20 4.77 0.83
C LYS A 190 -21.84 5.82 1.89
N PRO A 191 -22.75 6.31 2.75
CA PRO A 191 -22.37 7.28 3.78
C PRO A 191 -21.30 6.76 4.74
N PHE A 192 -21.42 5.49 5.17
CA PHE A 192 -20.44 4.85 6.05
C PHE A 192 -19.03 4.84 5.44
N CYS A 193 -18.87 4.29 4.23
CA CYS A 193 -17.57 4.21 3.57
C CYS A 193 -17.03 5.60 3.23
N PHE A 194 -17.90 6.55 2.89
CA PHE A 194 -17.51 7.90 2.55
C PHE A 194 -16.83 8.63 3.72
N ILE A 195 -17.36 8.45 4.94
CA ILE A 195 -16.76 9.03 6.16
C ILE A 195 -15.44 8.33 6.48
N ILE A 196 -15.41 6.99 6.50
CA ILE A 196 -14.18 6.23 6.78
C ILE A 196 -13.06 6.60 5.82
N ASP A 197 -13.38 6.65 4.53
CA ASP A 197 -12.44 7.01 3.46
C ASP A 197 -11.83 8.40 3.69
N ALA A 198 -12.65 9.40 4.03
CA ALA A 198 -12.16 10.75 4.29
C ALA A 198 -11.23 10.82 5.49
N PHE A 199 -11.57 10.14 6.59
CA PHE A 199 -10.73 10.10 7.80
C PHE A 199 -9.41 9.35 7.56
N LEU A 200 -9.47 8.21 6.87
CA LEU A 200 -8.31 7.39 6.53
C LEU A 200 -7.35 8.16 5.61
N PHE A 201 -7.86 8.72 4.51
CA PHE A 201 -7.05 9.46 3.54
C PHE A 201 -6.42 10.71 4.15
N SER A 202 -7.16 11.42 5.01
CA SER A 202 -6.63 12.55 5.80
C SER A 202 -5.50 12.13 6.75
N SER A 203 -5.61 10.96 7.38
CA SER A 203 -4.59 10.43 8.29
C SER A 203 -3.30 10.04 7.55
N ILE A 204 -3.44 9.49 6.34
CA ILE A 204 -2.31 9.19 5.45
C ILE A 204 -1.61 10.50 5.03
N PHE A 205 -2.37 11.54 4.69
CA PHE A 205 -1.80 12.87 4.39
C PHE A 205 -0.97 13.41 5.54
N ILE A 206 -1.51 13.37 6.77
CA ILE A 206 -0.76 13.82 7.96
C ILE A 206 0.52 13.01 8.13
N THR A 207 0.44 11.69 8.00
CA THR A 207 1.62 10.82 8.08
C THR A 207 2.67 11.19 7.05
N MET A 208 2.26 11.45 5.80
CA MET A 208 3.14 11.90 4.73
C MET A 208 3.78 13.25 5.07
N PHE A 209 2.99 14.22 5.51
CA PHE A 209 3.47 15.55 5.85
C PHE A 209 4.48 15.51 7.00
N GLU A 210 4.22 14.73 8.05
CA GLU A 210 5.16 14.53 9.15
C GLU A 210 6.44 13.81 8.73
N ALA A 211 6.34 12.81 7.85
CA ALA A 211 7.47 12.03 7.38
C ALA A 211 8.43 12.85 6.50
N LEU A 212 7.90 13.74 5.64
CA LEU A 212 8.70 14.47 4.64
C LEU A 212 9.12 15.87 5.11
N LYS A 213 8.40 16.47 6.06
CA LYS A 213 8.72 17.81 6.57
C LYS A 213 10.01 17.79 7.40
N LYS A 214 11.08 18.38 6.84
CA LYS A 214 12.29 18.74 7.62
C LYS A 214 12.04 19.98 8.48
N LYS A 215 12.86 20.20 9.52
CA LYS A 215 12.80 21.39 10.39
C LYS A 215 12.91 22.68 9.53
N THR A 216 11.79 23.32 9.23
CA THR A 216 11.66 24.55 8.44
C THR A 216 11.11 25.70 9.29
N LYS A 217 11.28 26.95 8.83
CA LYS A 217 10.64 28.13 9.43
C LYS A 217 9.11 28.02 9.27
N SER A 218 8.35 28.63 10.19
CA SER A 218 6.88 28.50 10.26
C SER A 218 6.14 28.88 8.97
N ILE A 219 6.50 30.00 8.32
CA ILE A 219 5.81 30.48 7.10
C ILE A 219 5.96 29.51 5.91
N ASN A 220 7.18 28.99 5.67
CA ASN A 220 7.43 28.02 4.60
C ASN A 220 6.73 26.68 4.87
N THR A 221 6.43 26.38 6.14
CA THR A 221 5.69 25.17 6.52
C THR A 221 4.23 25.25 6.06
N CYS A 222 3.58 26.41 6.21
CA CYS A 222 2.18 26.58 5.83
C CYS A 222 1.99 26.50 4.31
N ALA A 223 2.85 27.17 3.54
CA ALA A 223 2.82 27.09 2.07
C ALA A 223 3.10 25.66 1.57
N LEU A 224 4.08 24.98 2.15
CA LEU A 224 4.37 23.58 1.84
C LEU A 224 3.17 22.67 2.15
N PHE A 225 2.53 22.88 3.31
CA PHE A 225 1.33 22.15 3.70
C PHE A 225 0.21 22.34 2.66
N ALA A 226 -0.12 23.58 2.30
CA ALA A 226 -1.17 23.88 1.34
C ALA A 226 -0.91 23.27 -0.04
N ILE A 227 0.31 23.41 -0.60
CA ILE A 227 0.64 22.85 -1.91
C ILE A 227 0.63 21.31 -1.86
N SER A 228 1.18 20.72 -0.80
CA SER A 228 1.15 19.26 -0.63
C SER A 228 -0.29 18.75 -0.50
N LEU A 229 -1.17 19.48 0.19
CA LEU A 229 -2.58 19.14 0.35
C LEU A 229 -3.30 19.20 -1.00
N ILE A 230 -3.00 20.20 -1.83
CA ILE A 230 -3.56 20.31 -3.19
C ILE A 230 -3.14 19.12 -4.06
N ILE A 231 -1.85 18.75 -4.07
CA ILE A 231 -1.36 17.61 -4.86
C ILE A 231 -1.95 16.30 -4.35
N PHE A 232 -2.00 16.12 -3.03
CA PHE A 232 -2.62 14.96 -2.41
C PHE A 232 -4.13 14.89 -2.70
N SER A 233 -4.81 16.02 -2.74
CA SER A 233 -6.21 16.14 -3.13
C SER A 233 -6.46 15.76 -4.59
N ILE A 234 -5.61 16.21 -5.52
CA ILE A 234 -5.66 15.82 -6.94
C ILE A 234 -5.50 14.31 -7.07
N SER A 235 -4.66 13.70 -6.24
CA SER A 235 -4.46 12.25 -6.29
C SER A 235 -5.73 11.45 -5.97
N LYS A 236 -6.61 11.97 -5.11
CA LYS A 236 -7.92 11.36 -4.84
C LYS A 236 -8.84 11.39 -6.06
N LEU A 237 -8.82 12.50 -6.82
CA LEU A 237 -9.57 12.61 -8.08
C LEU A 237 -9.01 11.68 -9.15
N LEU A 238 -7.68 11.52 -9.23
CA LEU A 238 -7.06 10.56 -10.14
C LEU A 238 -7.47 9.12 -9.80
N ILE A 239 -7.49 8.74 -8.53
CA ILE A 239 -7.98 7.41 -8.10
C ILE A 239 -9.43 7.21 -8.53
N ALA A 240 -10.29 8.23 -8.35
CA ALA A 240 -11.69 8.17 -8.77
C ALA A 240 -11.86 8.07 -10.30
N TYR A 241 -10.95 8.67 -11.07
CA TYR A 241 -10.94 8.59 -12.55
C TYR A 241 -10.61 7.18 -13.06
N PHE A 242 -9.81 6.40 -12.33
CA PHE A 242 -9.49 5.01 -12.68
C PHE A 242 -10.50 4.00 -12.11
N ASP A 243 -11.77 4.40 -11.95
CA ASP A 243 -12.88 3.55 -11.48
C ASP A 243 -12.70 2.89 -10.10
N ALA A 244 -11.71 3.34 -9.30
CA ALA A 244 -11.52 2.84 -7.94
C ALA A 244 -12.52 3.53 -6.98
N SER A 245 -13.61 2.82 -6.68
CA SER A 245 -14.65 3.30 -5.78
C SER A 245 -14.26 3.23 -4.29
N PHE A 246 -14.61 4.25 -3.51
CA PHE A 246 -14.29 4.35 -2.08
C PHE A 246 -15.01 3.31 -1.19
N TRP A 247 -16.06 2.66 -1.71
CA TRP A 247 -16.74 1.55 -1.02
C TRP A 247 -16.11 0.18 -1.31
N GLY A 248 -15.26 0.07 -2.33
CA GLY A 248 -14.57 -1.16 -2.71
C GLY A 248 -13.20 -1.31 -2.04
N GLY A 249 -12.75 -2.56 -1.85
CA GLY A 249 -11.46 -2.88 -1.24
C GLY A 249 -10.25 -2.38 -2.05
N GLU A 250 -10.37 -2.24 -3.36
CA GLU A 250 -9.30 -1.75 -4.25
C GLU A 250 -8.79 -0.36 -3.86
N SER A 251 -9.69 0.56 -3.48
CA SER A 251 -9.31 1.91 -3.03
C SER A 251 -8.52 1.88 -1.72
N ILE A 252 -8.87 0.97 -0.81
CA ILE A 252 -8.18 0.81 0.47
C ILE A 252 -6.83 0.13 0.27
N PHE A 253 -6.73 -0.82 -0.67
CA PHE A 253 -5.45 -1.39 -1.08
C PHE A 253 -4.49 -0.32 -1.63
N ILE A 254 -4.99 0.61 -2.45
CA ILE A 254 -4.22 1.78 -2.93
C ILE A 254 -3.69 2.60 -1.74
N TYR A 255 -4.51 2.83 -0.72
CA TYR A 255 -4.10 3.54 0.49
C TYR A 255 -3.08 2.80 1.32
N LEU A 256 -3.19 1.47 1.41
CA LEU A 256 -2.21 0.62 2.07
C LEU A 256 -0.85 0.71 1.38
N VAL A 257 -0.81 0.63 0.04
CA VAL A 257 0.41 0.79 -0.75
C VAL A 257 1.01 2.18 -0.52
N PHE A 258 0.18 3.23 -0.59
CA PHE A 258 0.62 4.61 -0.35
C PHE A 258 1.25 4.76 1.04
N TYR A 259 0.55 4.29 2.07
CA TYR A 259 0.99 4.36 3.46
C TYR A 259 2.30 3.58 3.68
N SER A 260 2.43 2.39 3.09
CA SER A 260 3.63 1.55 3.20
C SER A 260 4.86 2.18 2.55
N ILE A 261 4.70 2.82 1.38
CA ILE A 261 5.77 3.60 0.74
C ILE A 261 6.17 4.77 1.63
N MET A 262 5.21 5.48 2.23
CA MET A 262 5.52 6.60 3.13
C MET A 262 6.29 6.15 4.38
N LEU A 263 5.92 5.02 4.99
CA LEU A 263 6.65 4.44 6.12
C LEU A 263 8.08 4.05 5.74
N LEU A 264 8.27 3.45 4.55
CA LEU A 264 9.58 3.12 4.01
C LEU A 264 10.45 4.37 3.79
N LEU A 265 9.89 5.41 3.17
CA LEU A 265 10.61 6.66 2.94
C LEU A 265 10.98 7.32 4.27
N LYS A 266 10.09 7.34 5.26
CA LYS A 266 10.41 7.80 6.63
C LYS A 266 11.57 7.00 7.22
N TYR A 267 11.52 5.68 7.11
CA TYR A 267 12.55 4.77 7.65
C TYR A 267 13.94 4.97 7.03
N THR A 268 14.00 5.27 5.73
CA THR A 268 15.25 5.40 4.97
C THR A 268 15.77 6.83 4.90
N THR A 269 15.02 7.82 5.38
CA THR A 269 15.41 9.23 5.40
C THR A 269 15.61 9.82 6.80
N SER A 270 15.11 9.15 7.83
CA SER A 270 15.30 9.54 9.23
C SER A 270 16.79 9.55 9.63
N GLU A 271 17.19 10.52 10.45
CA GLU A 271 18.53 10.58 11.06
C GLU A 271 18.81 9.39 11.99
N TYR A 272 17.75 8.75 12.51
CA TYR A 272 17.85 7.60 13.41
C TYR A 272 16.96 6.45 12.92
N ARG A 273 17.53 5.23 12.93
CA ARG A 273 16.86 3.99 12.54
C ARG A 273 15.88 3.53 13.64
N GLU A 274 14.58 3.66 13.40
CA GLU A 274 13.55 3.14 14.31
C GLU A 274 13.45 1.60 14.18
N ARG A 275 13.86 0.87 15.23
CA ARG A 275 14.04 -0.61 15.22
C ARG A 275 12.81 -1.41 14.77
N ASN A 276 11.62 -0.90 15.02
CA ASN A 276 10.36 -1.62 14.80
C ASN A 276 9.62 -1.18 13.53
N ASN A 277 10.10 -0.16 12.82
CA ASN A 277 9.43 0.38 11.62
C ASN A 277 9.29 -0.68 10.52
N THR A 278 10.34 -1.47 10.30
CA THR A 278 10.34 -2.53 9.27
C THR A 278 9.38 -3.66 9.58
N PHE A 279 9.20 -4.00 10.85
CA PHE A 279 8.20 -5.00 11.26
C PHE A 279 6.78 -4.45 11.12
N PHE A 280 6.54 -3.20 11.55
CA PHE A 280 5.24 -2.54 11.39
C PHE A 280 4.84 -2.40 9.93
N ASN A 281 5.76 -1.95 9.08
CA ASN A 281 5.49 -1.82 7.64
C ASN A 281 5.23 -3.19 6.99
N GLY A 282 5.94 -4.24 7.40
CA GLY A 282 5.66 -5.61 6.94
C GLY A 282 4.29 -6.12 7.38
N MET A 283 3.88 -5.82 8.62
CA MET A 283 2.56 -6.15 9.13
C MET A 283 1.44 -5.40 8.38
N VAL A 284 1.62 -4.10 8.13
CA VAL A 284 0.70 -3.30 7.32
C VAL A 284 0.59 -3.88 5.92
N LEU A 285 1.73 -4.19 5.28
CA LEU A 285 1.73 -4.80 3.95
C LEU A 285 1.00 -6.15 3.93
N GLY A 286 1.22 -7.02 4.92
CA GLY A 286 0.48 -8.28 5.07
C GLY A 286 -1.05 -8.11 5.24
N GLY A 287 -1.53 -6.93 5.61
CA GLY A 287 -2.97 -6.63 5.66
C GLY A 287 -3.63 -6.58 4.27
N TYR A 288 -2.87 -6.60 3.18
CA TYR A 288 -3.40 -6.45 1.82
C TYR A 288 -4.47 -7.49 1.46
N ILE A 289 -4.36 -8.70 2.02
CA ILE A 289 -5.30 -9.80 1.81
C ILE A 289 -6.72 -9.48 2.34
N CYS A 290 -6.89 -8.51 3.22
CA CYS A 290 -8.24 -8.05 3.59
C CYS A 290 -8.94 -7.21 2.52
N PHE A 291 -8.18 -6.69 1.55
CA PHE A 291 -8.67 -5.70 0.59
C PHE A 291 -8.62 -6.18 -0.86
N SER A 292 -7.54 -6.86 -1.25
CA SER A 292 -7.37 -7.35 -2.62
C SER A 292 -6.40 -8.53 -2.67
N TRP A 293 -6.94 -9.75 -2.58
CA TRP A 293 -6.16 -10.99 -2.81
C TRP A 293 -5.59 -11.05 -4.23
N ASP A 294 -6.37 -10.58 -5.21
CA ASP A 294 -5.96 -10.53 -6.61
C ASP A 294 -4.73 -9.63 -6.85
N SER A 295 -4.39 -8.78 -5.87
CA SER A 295 -3.22 -7.90 -5.92
C SER A 295 -1.97 -8.47 -5.21
N SER A 296 -1.94 -9.78 -4.91
CA SER A 296 -0.84 -10.45 -4.19
C SER A 296 0.54 -10.26 -4.82
N TYR A 297 0.62 -10.38 -6.16
CA TYR A 297 1.89 -10.25 -6.87
C TYR A 297 2.43 -8.81 -6.87
N GLN A 298 1.57 -7.80 -6.83
CA GLN A 298 1.96 -6.40 -6.73
C GLN A 298 2.65 -6.10 -5.40
N VAL A 299 2.21 -6.74 -4.31
CA VAL A 299 2.88 -6.63 -3.01
C VAL A 299 4.28 -7.23 -3.06
N LEU A 300 4.47 -8.34 -3.79
CA LEU A 300 5.80 -8.91 -4.01
C LEU A 300 6.72 -7.95 -4.80
N PHE A 301 6.18 -7.28 -5.81
CA PHE A 301 6.94 -6.30 -6.59
C PHE A 301 7.37 -5.10 -5.74
N LEU A 302 6.48 -4.63 -4.86
CA LEU A 302 6.78 -3.59 -3.88
C LEU A 302 7.88 -4.04 -2.92
N LEU A 303 7.79 -5.25 -2.36
CA LEU A 303 8.80 -5.79 -1.46
C LEU A 303 10.17 -5.89 -2.14
N TYR A 304 10.22 -6.31 -3.40
CA TYR A 304 11.46 -6.33 -4.19
C TYR A 304 12.08 -4.92 -4.27
N GLY A 305 11.28 -3.89 -4.59
CA GLY A 305 11.73 -2.51 -4.60
C GLY A 305 12.21 -2.02 -3.22
N PHE A 306 11.48 -2.37 -2.16
CA PHE A 306 11.79 -1.95 -0.78
C PHE A 306 13.17 -2.45 -0.32
N ILE A 307 13.53 -3.68 -0.69
CA ILE A 307 14.84 -4.29 -0.36
C ILE A 307 15.98 -3.39 -0.83
N PHE A 308 15.94 -2.95 -2.08
CA PHE A 308 17.02 -2.16 -2.66
C PHE A 308 17.04 -0.70 -2.19
N VAL A 309 15.90 -0.15 -1.77
CA VAL A 309 15.83 1.17 -1.14
C VAL A 309 16.49 1.11 0.25
N ILE A 310 16.20 0.07 1.04
CA ILE A 310 16.80 -0.11 2.38
C ILE A 310 18.29 -0.41 2.27
N GLN A 311 18.68 -1.33 1.38
CA GLN A 311 20.08 -1.74 1.19
C GLN A 311 20.97 -0.56 0.78
N LYS A 312 20.44 0.39 -0.02
CA LYS A 312 21.19 1.61 -0.36
C LYS A 312 21.44 2.52 0.85
N THR A 313 20.52 2.58 1.80
CA THR A 313 20.68 3.39 3.01
C THR A 313 21.52 2.67 4.07
N TYR A 314 21.35 1.36 4.22
CA TYR A 314 22.00 0.55 5.24
C TYR A 314 22.80 -0.59 4.58
N SER A 315 24.12 -0.45 4.54
CA SER A 315 25.03 -1.49 4.01
C SER A 315 25.19 -2.70 4.95
N ARG A 316 24.70 -2.61 6.20
CA ARG A 316 24.72 -3.68 7.21
C ARG A 316 23.37 -3.80 7.91
N ASN A 317 23.04 -5.00 8.36
CA ASN A 317 21.79 -5.37 9.04
C ASN A 317 20.52 -5.13 8.20
N PHE A 318 20.62 -4.98 6.88
CA PHE A 318 19.44 -4.82 6.02
C PHE A 318 18.72 -6.15 5.79
N THR A 319 19.41 -7.29 5.90
CA THR A 319 18.78 -8.61 5.74
C THR A 319 17.75 -8.85 6.86
N LYS A 320 18.03 -8.36 8.07
CA LYS A 320 17.07 -8.41 9.20
C LYS A 320 15.82 -7.58 8.93
N ASP A 321 15.98 -6.45 8.25
CA ASP A 321 14.86 -5.59 7.88
C ASP A 321 14.03 -6.20 6.75
N LEU A 322 14.70 -6.83 5.78
CA LEU A 322 14.07 -7.60 4.71
C LEU A 322 13.17 -8.68 5.30
N LEU A 323 13.69 -9.49 6.23
CA LEU A 323 12.93 -10.55 6.89
C LEU A 323 11.66 -10.02 7.56
N LYS A 324 11.77 -8.91 8.31
CA LYS A 324 10.63 -8.30 9.00
C LYS A 324 9.58 -7.74 8.04
N LEU A 325 10.01 -7.22 6.90
CA LEU A 325 9.12 -6.65 5.89
C LEU A 325 8.39 -7.73 5.09
N SER A 326 9.07 -8.81 4.73
CA SER A 326 8.57 -9.76 3.75
C SER A 326 7.80 -10.94 4.35
N ILE A 327 8.03 -11.28 5.63
CA ILE A 327 7.52 -12.54 6.19
C ILE A 327 5.99 -12.67 6.12
N PHE A 328 5.24 -11.62 6.47
CA PHE A 328 3.78 -11.65 6.45
C PHE A 328 3.25 -11.81 5.03
N SER A 329 3.63 -10.92 4.11
CA SER A 329 3.16 -10.99 2.73
C SER A 329 3.58 -12.27 2.00
N LEU A 330 4.73 -12.86 2.31
CA LEU A 330 5.15 -14.13 1.69
C LEU A 330 4.35 -15.33 2.21
N ILE A 331 4.01 -15.35 3.49
CA ILE A 331 3.07 -16.34 4.04
C ILE A 331 1.72 -16.20 3.34
N ASP A 332 1.21 -14.98 3.18
CA ASP A 332 -0.05 -14.71 2.49
C ASP A 332 -0.02 -15.19 1.03
N ILE A 333 1.05 -14.90 0.29
CA ILE A 333 1.25 -15.34 -1.10
C ILE A 333 1.35 -16.87 -1.21
N PHE A 334 2.04 -17.52 -0.27
CA PHE A 334 2.14 -18.97 -0.24
C PHE A 334 0.76 -19.61 -0.16
N PHE A 335 -0.08 -19.11 0.74
CA PHE A 335 -1.45 -19.59 0.91
C PHE A 335 -2.38 -19.19 -0.24
N PHE A 336 -2.26 -17.96 -0.75
CA PHE A 336 -2.99 -17.52 -1.93
C PHE A 336 -2.84 -18.50 -3.10
N ASN A 337 -1.60 -18.94 -3.37
CA ASN A 337 -1.33 -19.91 -4.42
C ASN A 337 -1.85 -21.33 -4.12
N ILE A 338 -1.92 -21.73 -2.84
CA ILE A 338 -2.56 -23.00 -2.45
C ILE A 338 -4.05 -22.96 -2.79
N VAL A 339 -4.75 -21.88 -2.43
CA VAL A 339 -6.19 -21.75 -2.68
C VAL A 339 -6.50 -21.72 -4.18
N LEU A 340 -5.62 -21.12 -5.00
CA LEU A 340 -5.75 -21.12 -6.45
C LEU A 340 -5.40 -22.45 -7.14
N GLY A 341 -4.89 -23.44 -6.41
CA GLY A 341 -4.39 -24.69 -7.00
C GLY A 341 -3.08 -24.53 -7.79
N TYR A 342 -2.38 -23.41 -7.59
CA TYR A 342 -1.08 -23.12 -8.22
C TYR A 342 0.07 -23.77 -7.43
N TYR A 343 0.11 -25.11 -7.47
CA TYR A 343 1.01 -25.91 -6.62
C TYR A 343 2.50 -25.62 -6.87
N ILE A 344 2.92 -25.33 -8.11
CA ILE A 344 4.32 -25.01 -8.42
C ILE A 344 4.71 -23.67 -7.78
N GLN A 345 3.86 -22.65 -7.92
CA GLN A 345 4.05 -21.33 -7.32
C GLN A 345 4.04 -21.43 -5.79
N SER A 346 3.11 -22.21 -5.22
CA SER A 346 3.07 -22.49 -3.79
C SER A 346 4.38 -23.12 -3.30
N LEU A 347 4.92 -24.12 -4.00
CA LEU A 347 6.20 -24.72 -3.63
C LEU A 347 7.35 -23.71 -3.68
N LEU A 348 7.42 -22.86 -4.71
CA LEU A 348 8.43 -21.82 -4.84
C LEU A 348 8.39 -20.83 -3.66
N PHE A 349 7.22 -20.27 -3.35
CA PHE A 349 7.06 -19.33 -2.24
C PHE A 349 7.20 -19.99 -0.86
N GLY A 350 6.84 -21.27 -0.76
CA GLY A 350 7.09 -22.08 0.43
C GLY A 350 8.58 -22.24 0.71
N ILE A 351 9.37 -22.62 -0.30
CA ILE A 351 10.84 -22.69 -0.19
C ILE A 351 11.42 -21.33 0.18
N LEU A 352 10.95 -20.25 -0.43
CA LEU A 352 11.43 -18.90 -0.13
C LEU A 352 11.12 -18.52 1.32
N THR A 353 9.92 -18.85 1.82
CA THR A 353 9.54 -18.61 3.23
C THR A 353 10.40 -19.44 4.19
N VAL A 354 10.63 -20.72 3.89
CA VAL A 354 11.54 -21.58 4.69
C VAL A 354 12.96 -21.02 4.68
N PHE A 355 13.45 -20.56 3.53
CA PHE A 355 14.76 -19.91 3.41
C PHE A 355 14.85 -18.65 4.28
N LEU A 356 13.79 -17.83 4.35
CA LEU A 356 13.74 -16.69 5.26
C LEU A 356 13.77 -17.09 6.74
N ILE A 357 13.05 -18.15 7.12
CA ILE A 357 13.08 -18.67 8.49
C ILE A 357 14.48 -19.19 8.83
N LEU A 358 15.13 -19.92 7.92
CA LEU A 358 16.49 -20.40 8.08
C LEU A 358 17.47 -19.23 8.21
N THR A 359 17.39 -18.22 7.34
CA THR A 359 18.26 -17.04 7.46
C THR A 359 18.04 -16.27 8.77
N ALA A 360 16.80 -16.17 9.27
CA ALA A 360 16.52 -15.63 10.60
C ALA A 360 17.17 -16.47 11.73
N PHE A 361 17.11 -17.80 11.63
CA PHE A 361 17.79 -18.69 12.56
C PHE A 361 19.31 -18.49 12.53
N TRP A 362 19.91 -18.38 11.34
CA TRP A 362 21.36 -18.17 11.19
C TRP A 362 21.80 -16.80 11.71
N MET A 363 20.98 -15.75 11.57
CA MET A 363 21.25 -14.46 12.21
C MET A 363 21.36 -14.55 13.73
N SER A 364 20.59 -15.46 14.36
CA SER A 364 20.59 -15.62 15.81
C SER A 364 21.82 -16.37 16.34
N ARG A 365 22.46 -17.21 15.51
CA ARG A 365 23.59 -18.06 15.93
C ARG A 365 24.94 -17.70 15.32
N ASN A 366 24.99 -17.35 14.03
CA ASN A 366 26.21 -17.13 13.26
C ASN A 366 26.09 -15.89 12.37
N TYR A 367 26.14 -14.70 12.99
CA TYR A 367 26.04 -13.42 12.29
C TYR A 367 27.14 -13.21 11.22
N SER A 368 28.28 -13.89 11.32
CA SER A 368 29.39 -13.78 10.36
C SER A 368 29.01 -14.19 8.94
N VAL A 369 28.17 -15.23 8.76
CA VAL A 369 27.72 -15.69 7.44
C VAL A 369 26.78 -14.67 6.80
N VAL A 370 25.85 -14.13 7.60
CA VAL A 370 24.91 -13.10 7.18
C VAL A 370 25.66 -11.82 6.80
N SER A 371 26.65 -11.43 7.59
CA SER A 371 27.49 -10.27 7.27
C SER A 371 28.25 -10.46 5.95
N LYS A 372 28.76 -11.65 5.64
CA LYS A 372 29.41 -11.94 4.34
C LYS A 372 28.42 -11.80 3.18
N PHE A 373 27.20 -12.29 3.34
CA PHE A 373 26.13 -12.14 2.35
C PHE A 373 25.76 -10.66 2.12
N GLU A 374 25.59 -9.89 3.19
CA GLU A 374 25.30 -8.45 3.10
C GLU A 374 26.42 -7.69 2.36
N ILE A 375 27.68 -8.01 2.68
CA ILE A 375 28.85 -7.44 2.00
C ILE A 375 28.84 -7.83 0.51
N PHE A 376 28.51 -9.08 0.18
CA PHE A 376 28.42 -9.52 -1.21
C PHE A 376 27.36 -8.74 -2.00
N ILE A 377 26.14 -8.62 -1.46
CA ILE A 377 25.06 -7.85 -2.08
C ILE A 377 25.47 -6.39 -2.23
N ASP A 378 26.07 -5.79 -1.20
CA ASP A 378 26.47 -4.39 -1.22
C ASP A 378 27.65 -4.12 -2.16
N GLN A 379 28.55 -5.07 -2.36
CA GLN A 379 29.61 -4.94 -3.36
C GLN A 379 29.09 -5.17 -4.78
N LYS A 380 28.24 -6.18 -4.99
CA LYS A 380 27.70 -6.59 -6.29
C LYS A 380 26.26 -6.13 -6.51
N THR A 381 25.93 -4.90 -6.08
CA THR A 381 24.55 -4.37 -6.14
C THR A 381 23.97 -4.38 -7.54
N ASN A 382 24.75 -3.96 -8.55
CA ASN A 382 24.23 -3.82 -9.91
C ASN A 382 23.83 -5.19 -10.45
N PHE A 383 24.68 -6.20 -10.22
CA PHE A 383 24.38 -7.58 -10.56
C PHE A 383 23.14 -8.09 -9.80
N THR A 384 23.07 -7.83 -8.49
CA THR A 384 21.96 -8.30 -7.64
C THR A 384 20.61 -7.70 -8.07
N ILE A 385 20.58 -6.41 -8.42
CA ILE A 385 19.37 -5.73 -8.91
C ILE A 385 18.98 -6.23 -10.30
N LEU A 386 19.96 -6.54 -11.15
CA LEU A 386 19.74 -6.94 -12.55
C LEU A 386 19.44 -8.43 -12.72
N LEU A 387 19.74 -9.28 -11.73
CA LEU A 387 19.58 -10.73 -11.82
C LEU A 387 18.13 -11.11 -12.17
N LEU A 388 17.17 -10.59 -11.41
CA LEU A 388 15.75 -10.88 -11.63
C LEU A 388 15.20 -10.31 -12.95
N PRO A 389 15.36 -9.00 -13.28
CA PRO A 389 14.87 -8.48 -14.56
C PRO A 389 15.49 -9.17 -15.77
N ILE A 390 16.80 -9.49 -15.75
CA ILE A 390 17.44 -10.21 -16.85
C ILE A 390 16.87 -11.62 -16.98
N SER A 391 16.70 -12.35 -15.87
CA SER A 391 16.12 -13.69 -15.91
C SER A 391 14.69 -13.69 -16.47
N PHE A 392 13.85 -12.72 -16.05
CA PHE A 392 12.48 -12.60 -16.53
C PHE A 392 12.43 -12.20 -18.01
N MET A 393 13.31 -11.30 -18.46
CA MET A 393 13.41 -10.96 -19.88
C MET A 393 13.83 -12.17 -20.72
N LEU A 394 14.83 -12.95 -20.29
CA LEU A 394 15.28 -14.15 -21.01
C LEU A 394 14.16 -15.20 -21.12
N ILE A 395 13.47 -15.48 -20.02
CA ILE A 395 12.35 -16.43 -20.02
C ILE A 395 11.22 -15.93 -20.91
N SER A 396 10.87 -14.64 -20.82
CA SER A 396 9.85 -14.05 -21.67
C SER A 396 10.20 -14.13 -23.16
N ILE A 397 11.47 -13.91 -23.51
CA ILE A 397 11.97 -14.05 -24.88
C ILE A 397 11.84 -15.51 -25.35
N ALA A 398 12.24 -16.48 -24.52
CA ALA A 398 12.14 -17.89 -24.84
C ALA A 398 10.68 -18.33 -25.08
N ILE A 399 9.74 -17.89 -24.24
CA ILE A 399 8.30 -18.17 -24.40
C ILE A 399 7.79 -17.54 -25.70
N THR A 400 8.13 -16.28 -25.94
CA THR A 400 7.68 -15.55 -27.13
C THR A 400 8.15 -16.24 -28.42
N LEU A 401 9.43 -16.65 -28.47
CA LEU A 401 9.99 -17.40 -29.59
C LEU A 401 9.33 -18.78 -29.75
N GLY A 402 9.08 -19.48 -28.63
CA GLY A 402 8.45 -20.81 -28.65
C GLY A 402 6.96 -20.81 -29.02
N MET A 403 6.25 -19.70 -28.82
CA MET A 403 4.83 -19.54 -29.16
C MET A 403 4.59 -18.85 -30.51
N GLU A 404 5.66 -18.52 -31.27
CA GLU A 404 5.60 -17.76 -32.53
C GLU A 404 4.81 -16.44 -32.44
N GLN A 405 4.70 -15.87 -31.24
CA GLN A 405 4.01 -14.60 -31.04
C GLN A 405 4.98 -13.43 -31.28
N PRO A 406 4.53 -12.31 -31.86
CA PRO A 406 5.39 -11.16 -32.01
C PRO A 406 5.83 -10.63 -30.63
N PHE A 407 7.11 -10.29 -30.46
CA PHE A 407 7.68 -9.67 -29.24
C PHE A 407 6.93 -8.42 -28.77
N VAL A 408 6.20 -7.78 -29.68
CA VAL A 408 5.31 -6.66 -29.38
C VAL A 408 4.04 -6.90 -30.19
N SER A 409 3.03 -7.52 -29.58
CA SER A 409 1.69 -7.51 -30.19
C SER A 409 1.02 -6.18 -29.89
N THR A 410 0.09 -5.74 -30.75
CA THR A 410 -0.73 -4.56 -30.46
C THR A 410 -1.39 -4.72 -29.09
N ASN A 411 -1.97 -5.89 -28.83
CA ASN A 411 -2.53 -6.30 -27.54
C ASN A 411 -1.54 -6.14 -26.38
N ASP A 412 -0.28 -6.56 -26.52
CA ASP A 412 0.76 -6.48 -25.48
C ASP A 412 1.25 -5.05 -25.22
N ASN A 413 1.23 -4.17 -26.23
CA ASN A 413 1.49 -2.74 -26.02
C ASN A 413 0.32 -2.04 -25.32
N TYR A 414 -0.92 -2.54 -25.44
CA TYR A 414 -2.03 -2.15 -24.54
C TYR A 414 -1.78 -2.60 -23.09
N LEU A 415 -0.90 -3.59 -22.85
CA LEU A 415 -0.59 -4.12 -21.51
C LEU A 415 0.50 -3.31 -20.78
N ASN A 416 1.13 -2.35 -21.46
CA ASN A 416 1.94 -1.37 -20.77
C ASN A 416 1.00 -0.39 -20.05
N PHE A 417 1.17 -0.21 -18.74
CA PHE A 417 0.39 0.77 -17.98
C PHE A 417 0.49 2.19 -18.60
N LEU A 418 1.60 2.51 -19.26
CA LEU A 418 1.78 3.75 -19.98
C LEU A 418 0.73 3.95 -21.08
N TYR A 419 0.22 2.88 -21.71
CA TYR A 419 -0.81 2.97 -22.74
C TYR A 419 -2.15 3.44 -22.17
N VAL A 420 -2.50 2.95 -20.97
CA VAL A 420 -3.66 3.44 -20.22
C VAL A 420 -3.47 4.92 -19.87
N TRP A 421 -2.24 5.34 -19.58
CA TRP A 421 -1.92 6.73 -19.21
C TRP A 421 -1.90 7.69 -20.42
N THR A 422 -1.45 7.26 -21.58
CA THR A 422 -1.42 8.05 -22.81
C THR A 422 -2.73 7.97 -23.60
N SER A 423 -3.75 7.27 -23.07
CA SER A 423 -5.10 7.19 -23.64
C SER A 423 -5.80 8.55 -23.80
N ILE A 424 -5.25 9.62 -23.22
CA ILE A 424 -5.62 11.02 -23.49
C ILE A 424 -5.54 11.33 -25.00
N PHE A 425 -4.64 10.68 -25.74
CA PHE A 425 -4.56 10.80 -27.20
C PHE A 425 -5.61 9.92 -27.88
N LYS A 426 -6.69 10.54 -28.39
CA LYS A 426 -7.79 9.83 -29.09
C LYS A 426 -7.35 9.05 -30.33
N ASN A 427 -6.23 9.41 -30.97
CA ASN A 427 -5.70 8.70 -32.14
C ASN A 427 -4.86 7.48 -31.70
N LYS A 428 -5.32 6.27 -32.06
CA LYS A 428 -4.70 4.99 -31.69
C LYS A 428 -3.23 4.88 -32.11
N ASN A 429 -2.87 5.38 -33.30
CA ASN A 429 -1.49 5.30 -33.80
C ASN A 429 -0.56 6.25 -33.04
N VAL A 430 -1.03 7.46 -32.75
CA VAL A 430 -0.26 8.44 -31.95
C VAL A 430 -0.10 7.94 -30.52
N ASN A 431 -1.17 7.39 -29.93
CA ASN A 431 -1.12 6.79 -28.60
C ASN A 431 -0.10 5.64 -28.54
N PHE A 432 -0.12 4.75 -29.53
CA PHE A 432 0.83 3.63 -29.62
C PHE A 432 2.30 4.10 -29.67
N TRP A 433 2.64 5.00 -30.58
CA TRP A 433 4.04 5.46 -30.73
C TRP A 433 4.52 6.27 -29.53
N THR A 434 3.67 7.12 -28.96
CA THR A 434 4.01 7.88 -27.74
C THR A 434 4.23 6.96 -26.54
N THR A 435 3.35 5.96 -26.35
CA THR A 435 3.53 4.92 -25.32
C THR A 435 4.86 4.21 -25.51
N PHE A 436 5.16 3.77 -26.73
CA PHE A 436 6.37 3.01 -27.03
C PHE A 436 7.65 3.80 -26.75
N ILE A 437 7.70 5.05 -27.22
CA ILE A 437 8.85 5.93 -27.00
C ILE A 437 9.05 6.17 -25.50
N LEU A 438 7.98 6.52 -24.77
CA LEU A 438 8.05 6.72 -23.32
C LEU A 438 8.52 5.45 -22.59
N ALA A 439 8.00 4.29 -23.00
CA ALA A 439 8.37 3.02 -22.40
C ALA A 439 9.86 2.71 -22.56
N MET A 440 10.40 2.93 -23.75
CA MET A 440 11.82 2.73 -24.05
C MET A 440 12.71 3.75 -23.33
N VAL A 441 12.28 5.01 -23.24
CA VAL A 441 13.00 6.05 -22.49
C VAL A 441 13.06 5.71 -21.01
N ILE A 442 11.94 5.30 -20.39
CA ILE A 442 11.91 4.92 -18.98
C ILE A 442 12.76 3.67 -18.75
N LEU A 443 12.76 2.70 -19.67
CA LEU A 443 13.60 1.50 -19.59
C LEU A 443 15.09 1.88 -19.62
N ALA A 444 15.50 2.73 -20.56
CA ALA A 444 16.88 3.22 -20.66
C ALA A 444 17.29 3.99 -19.40
N LEU A 445 16.43 4.88 -18.90
CA LEU A 445 16.65 5.60 -17.64
C LEU A 445 16.76 4.65 -16.46
N SER A 446 15.92 3.61 -16.39
CA SER A 446 15.93 2.63 -15.31
C SER A 446 17.23 1.83 -15.30
N PHE A 447 17.70 1.41 -16.47
CA PHE A 447 18.97 0.72 -16.62
C PHE A 447 20.15 1.61 -16.24
N PHE A 448 20.20 2.84 -16.77
CA PHE A 448 21.25 3.82 -16.45
C PHE A 448 21.29 4.17 -14.95
N TRP A 449 20.13 4.32 -14.34
CA TRP A 449 19.99 4.64 -12.92
C TRP A 449 20.66 3.62 -12.01
N ILE A 450 20.60 2.32 -12.35
CA ILE A 450 21.25 1.25 -11.56
C ILE A 450 22.76 1.49 -11.43
N PHE A 451 23.42 2.02 -12.46
CA PHE A 451 24.87 2.25 -12.44
C PHE A 451 25.27 3.50 -11.65
N ILE A 452 24.38 4.50 -11.57
CA ILE A 452 24.71 5.80 -10.97
C ILE A 452 24.14 5.96 -9.57
N ARG A 453 23.09 5.22 -9.20
CA ARG A 453 22.38 5.39 -7.92
C ARG A 453 23.29 5.37 -6.69
N LYS A 454 24.38 4.59 -6.71
CA LYS A 454 25.37 4.51 -5.62
C LYS A 454 26.14 5.82 -5.41
N LYS A 455 26.32 6.63 -6.45
CA LYS A 455 27.03 7.92 -6.39
C LYS A 455 26.13 9.03 -5.83
N ILE A 456 24.83 8.80 -5.73
CA ILE A 456 23.85 9.81 -5.31
C ILE A 456 23.43 9.57 -3.85
N ARG A 457 23.49 10.63 -3.03
CA ARG A 457 23.08 10.58 -1.63
C ARG A 457 21.63 10.09 -1.46
N THR A 458 21.40 9.27 -0.44
CA THR A 458 20.06 8.81 -0.05
C THR A 458 19.22 9.96 0.50
N THR A 459 18.04 10.15 -0.09
CA THR A 459 17.02 11.15 0.25
C THR A 459 15.65 10.56 -0.08
N GLY A 460 14.56 11.18 0.39
CA GLY A 460 13.21 10.71 0.06
C GLY A 460 12.96 10.65 -1.44
N LEU A 461 13.49 11.65 -2.17
CA LEU A 461 13.41 11.72 -3.64
C LEU A 461 14.16 10.56 -4.31
N THR A 462 15.41 10.30 -3.88
CA THR A 462 16.19 9.21 -4.48
C THR A 462 15.66 7.83 -4.09
N GLY A 463 15.00 7.70 -2.93
CA GLY A 463 14.29 6.49 -2.53
C GLY A 463 13.06 6.19 -3.38
N ILE A 464 12.20 7.19 -3.65
CA ILE A 464 11.03 6.97 -4.52
C ILE A 464 11.44 6.77 -5.99
N ILE A 465 12.49 7.44 -6.48
CA ILE A 465 13.04 7.21 -7.83
C ILE A 465 13.61 5.79 -7.93
N ASP A 466 14.38 5.33 -6.94
CA ASP A 466 14.88 3.95 -6.88
C ASP A 466 13.71 2.96 -6.97
N LEU A 467 12.65 3.20 -6.20
CA LEU A 467 11.48 2.34 -6.12
C LEU A 467 10.74 2.27 -7.47
N ILE A 468 10.49 3.42 -8.12
CA ILE A 468 9.83 3.49 -9.44
C ILE A 468 10.67 2.79 -10.52
N LEU A 469 11.95 3.15 -10.64
CA LEU A 469 12.78 2.68 -11.76
C LEU A 469 13.15 1.20 -11.62
N ILE A 470 13.43 0.71 -10.40
CA ILE A 470 13.69 -0.72 -10.17
C ILE A 470 12.41 -1.54 -10.41
N SER A 471 11.25 -1.06 -9.93
CA SER A 471 9.98 -1.74 -10.15
C SER A 471 9.63 -1.77 -11.64
N TYR A 472 9.82 -0.65 -12.35
CA TYR A 472 9.59 -0.57 -13.79
C TYR A 472 10.45 -1.56 -14.56
N LEU A 473 11.77 -1.55 -14.33
CA LEU A 473 12.70 -2.45 -15.02
C LEU A 473 12.36 -3.92 -14.81
N THR A 474 11.91 -4.26 -13.59
CA THR A 474 11.73 -5.64 -13.15
C THR A 474 10.36 -6.21 -13.49
N PHE A 475 9.29 -5.42 -13.40
CA PHE A 475 7.92 -5.96 -13.45
C PHE A 475 7.01 -5.26 -14.46
N TYR A 476 7.29 -4.00 -14.82
CA TYR A 476 6.43 -3.22 -15.72
C TYR A 476 7.03 -2.98 -17.10
N ASN A 477 8.22 -3.54 -17.37
CA ASN A 477 8.82 -3.56 -18.70
C ASN A 477 7.95 -4.37 -19.68
N PRO A 478 7.59 -3.85 -20.87
CA PRO A 478 6.81 -4.55 -21.88
C PRO A 478 7.29 -5.97 -22.21
N ILE A 479 8.61 -6.20 -22.21
CA ILE A 479 9.18 -7.53 -22.46
C ILE A 479 8.85 -8.49 -21.32
N VAL A 480 9.01 -8.03 -20.07
CA VAL A 480 8.78 -8.87 -18.89
C VAL A 480 7.29 -9.12 -18.66
N VAL A 481 6.44 -8.14 -18.91
CA VAL A 481 4.99 -8.21 -18.68
C VAL A 481 4.36 -9.42 -19.40
N LYS A 482 4.86 -9.84 -20.55
CA LYS A 482 4.40 -11.07 -21.23
C LYS A 482 4.58 -12.33 -20.39
N PHE A 483 5.78 -12.54 -19.85
CA PHE A 483 6.05 -13.65 -18.95
C PHE A 483 5.16 -13.59 -17.71
N ILE A 484 4.98 -12.39 -17.15
CA ILE A 484 4.16 -12.29 -15.94
C ILE A 484 2.67 -12.50 -16.26
N ASN A 485 2.16 -12.06 -17.40
CA ASN A 485 0.79 -12.35 -17.83
C ASN A 485 0.58 -13.83 -18.16
N PHE A 486 1.61 -14.53 -18.64
CA PHE A 486 1.56 -15.97 -18.83
C PHE A 486 1.37 -16.72 -17.51
N ILE A 487 2.08 -16.30 -16.45
CA ILE A 487 1.95 -16.91 -15.12
C ILE A 487 0.73 -16.37 -14.35
N TYR A 488 0.31 -15.14 -14.64
CA TYR A 488 -0.75 -14.42 -13.95
C TYR A 488 -1.61 -13.60 -14.94
N PRO A 489 -2.62 -14.22 -15.59
CA PRO A 489 -3.36 -13.59 -16.69
C PRO A 489 -4.17 -12.35 -16.29
N ASP A 490 -4.58 -12.22 -15.03
CA ASP A 490 -5.32 -11.04 -14.52
C ASP A 490 -4.42 -9.86 -14.11
N MET A 491 -3.10 -10.01 -14.20
CA MET A 491 -2.11 -8.99 -13.81
C MET A 491 -2.32 -7.62 -14.47
N THR A 492 -2.72 -7.64 -15.74
CA THR A 492 -2.76 -6.48 -16.63
C THR A 492 -3.64 -5.34 -16.11
N LYS A 493 -4.80 -5.68 -15.52
CA LYS A 493 -5.76 -4.71 -14.96
C LYS A 493 -5.22 -4.07 -13.68
N THR A 494 -4.53 -4.85 -12.86
CA THR A 494 -4.07 -4.47 -11.52
C THR A 494 -2.72 -3.73 -11.51
N ASN A 495 -1.90 -3.86 -12.57
CA ASN A 495 -0.55 -3.29 -12.64
C ASN A 495 -0.50 -1.76 -12.67
N GLY A 496 -1.43 -1.10 -13.36
CA GLY A 496 -1.39 0.36 -13.50
C GLY A 496 -1.51 1.09 -12.15
N VAL A 497 -2.24 0.48 -11.22
CA VAL A 497 -2.63 1.10 -9.95
C VAL A 497 -1.44 1.39 -9.04
N VAL A 498 -0.51 0.45 -8.89
CA VAL A 498 0.65 0.64 -8.01
C VAL A 498 1.63 1.68 -8.56
N MET A 499 1.88 1.68 -9.87
CA MET A 499 2.72 2.71 -10.51
C MET A 499 2.09 4.10 -10.41
N ILE A 500 0.76 4.22 -10.47
CA ILE A 500 0.03 5.48 -10.21
C ILE A 500 0.33 5.97 -8.80
N VAL A 501 0.22 5.09 -7.80
CA VAL A 501 0.54 5.44 -6.41
C VAL A 501 1.98 5.90 -6.27
N MET A 502 2.95 5.18 -6.85
CA MET A 502 4.35 5.58 -6.81
C MET A 502 4.58 6.95 -7.47
N GLY A 503 3.93 7.22 -8.61
CA GLY A 503 3.99 8.50 -9.31
C GLY A 503 3.39 9.66 -8.50
N ILE A 504 2.26 9.43 -7.82
CA ILE A 504 1.66 10.42 -6.91
C ILE A 504 2.59 10.70 -5.73
N VAL A 505 3.18 9.67 -5.13
CA VAL A 505 4.16 9.84 -4.04
C VAL A 505 5.36 10.63 -4.54
N LEU A 506 5.85 10.34 -5.76
CA LEU A 506 6.95 11.10 -6.38
C LEU A 506 6.60 12.58 -6.50
N LEU A 507 5.42 12.94 -7.03
CA LEU A 507 4.98 14.34 -7.15
C LEU A 507 4.98 15.04 -5.80
N ASN A 508 4.44 14.38 -4.76
CA ASN A 508 4.47 14.92 -3.41
C ASN A 508 5.91 15.13 -2.93
N VAL A 509 6.76 14.11 -3.00
CA VAL A 509 8.17 14.17 -2.56
C VAL A 509 8.98 15.23 -3.32
N VAL A 510 8.70 15.43 -4.62
CA VAL A 510 9.33 16.48 -5.44
C VAL A 510 9.02 17.88 -4.88
N VAL A 511 7.80 18.14 -4.45
CA VAL A 511 7.45 19.43 -3.83
C VAL A 511 8.25 19.66 -2.55
N TYR A 512 8.37 18.67 -1.67
CA TYR A 512 9.21 18.78 -0.47
C TYR A 512 10.67 19.04 -0.84
N TRP A 513 11.19 18.35 -1.86
CA TRP A 513 12.56 18.53 -2.32
C TRP A 513 12.81 19.93 -2.89
N LEU A 514 11.88 20.48 -3.68
CA LEU A 514 11.97 21.84 -4.23
C LEU A 514 12.01 22.90 -3.13
N PHE A 515 11.14 22.79 -2.12
CA PHE A 515 11.14 23.71 -0.98
C PHE A 515 12.44 23.62 -0.16
N ASP A 516 12.95 22.41 0.06
CA ASP A 516 14.25 22.18 0.71
C ASP A 516 15.42 22.78 -0.11
N PHE A 517 15.39 22.64 -1.44
CA PHE A 517 16.42 23.16 -2.34
C PHE A 517 16.46 24.69 -2.34
N ILE A 518 15.31 25.34 -2.43
CA ILE A 518 15.18 26.81 -2.37
C ILE A 518 15.72 27.34 -1.03
N LYS A 519 15.43 26.65 0.08
CA LYS A 519 15.94 27.03 1.40
C LYS A 519 17.46 26.96 1.47
N ARG A 520 18.07 25.88 0.98
CA ARG A 520 19.54 25.72 1.00
C ARG A 520 20.26 26.84 0.25
N ARG A 521 19.73 27.27 -0.90
CA ARG A 521 20.27 28.42 -1.65
C ARG A 521 20.19 29.73 -0.87
N LYS A 522 19.10 29.97 -0.11
CA LYS A 522 18.94 31.20 0.70
C LYS A 522 19.81 31.24 1.96
N VAL A 523 20.17 30.09 2.52
CA VAL A 523 21.04 30.01 3.72
C VAL A 523 22.51 30.21 3.33
N SER A 524 22.95 29.71 2.17
CA SER A 524 24.36 29.89 1.76
C SER A 524 24.74 31.32 1.40
N THR A 525 23.76 32.23 1.24
CA THR A 525 24.03 33.64 0.92
C THR A 525 24.14 34.55 2.15
N ASN A 526 23.69 34.12 3.34
CA ASN A 526 23.46 35.03 4.47
C ASN A 526 24.06 34.61 5.83
N GLU A 527 24.88 33.57 5.92
CA GLU A 527 25.55 33.21 7.20
C GLU A 527 27.08 33.13 7.02
N PRO A 528 27.88 33.78 7.90
CA PRO A 528 29.31 33.55 7.93
C PRO A 528 29.57 32.08 8.30
N VAL A 529 30.37 31.40 7.48
CA VAL A 529 30.82 30.03 7.76
C VAL A 529 31.70 30.06 9.01
N ILE A 530 31.12 29.80 10.17
CA ILE A 530 31.90 29.57 11.39
C ILE A 530 32.53 28.19 11.27
N ILE A 531 33.75 28.15 10.76
CA ILE A 531 34.60 26.95 10.81
C ILE A 531 35.02 26.78 12.28
N LYS A 532 34.28 25.95 13.04
CA LYS A 532 34.80 25.46 14.32
C LYS A 532 35.98 24.52 14.01
N LYS A 533 37.21 25.04 14.15
CA LYS A 533 38.41 24.21 14.28
C LYS A 533 38.24 23.37 15.55
N TYR A 534 37.95 22.09 15.40
CA TYR A 534 38.14 21.13 16.48
C TYR A 534 39.63 20.78 16.51
N THR A 535 40.42 21.49 17.30
CA THR A 535 41.75 21.03 17.72
C THR A 535 41.56 19.94 18.76
N TRP A 536 41.50 18.69 18.30
CA TRP A 536 41.52 17.49 19.14
C TRP A 536 42.95 17.19 19.62
N LEU A 537 43.60 18.12 20.32
CA LEU A 537 44.89 17.91 21.01
C LEU A 537 45.19 19.09 21.94
N SER A 538 44.82 18.97 23.22
CA SER A 538 45.54 19.47 24.41
C SER A 538 44.65 19.40 25.66
N LEU A 539 44.73 18.26 26.36
CA LEU A 539 45.04 18.14 27.79
C LEU A 539 45.07 16.66 28.16
#